data_AF-A0A0B1U3D5-F1
#
_entry.id   AF-A0A0B1U3D5-F1
#
_cell.length_a   1.000
_cell.length_b   1.000
_cell.length_c   1.000
_cell.angle_alpha   90.00
_cell.angle_beta   90.00
_cell.angle_gamma   90.00
#
_symmetry.space_group_name_H-M   'P 1'
#
loop_
_entity.id
_entity.type
_entity.pdbx_description
1 polymer ?
#
loop_
_entity_poly.entity_id
_entity_poly.type
_entity_poly.pdbx_seq_one_letter_code
_entity_poly.pdbx_strand_id
1 'polypeptide(L)'
;MAVISLRIAHWERFLKAAGGLALPVGFVLVLAVSALAGSRVEPAKVPAGLAYVVRYEGDVAPETLDLLHRVSKAETLRDTPPDSPLLLERRAEEDKAAFAKVFQSQGRFAATIAASLDTAATPAALTYRIDAGPQFDLRRVVLTPTSGSDAPALPGPGQIGLTVPEPFTAKAILEAEEKITELLRNDAHPFVKVENRQVTADFANHAVSVVWTVDTGPRTAFGPVVFSGLTTVKESYLAGLVPWLRGEPYDARTVERYRRKLTGLELFNAVQVETGPVDPATGQAPIQVALVERKHRTIKGGVDYKTDEGPGANLGWENRNLFGGGEKMAVTASASGIEQFGEASFDKPDAITPKDLFRAKARIANEDKKAYKGQNATATATLRRQFTDSLSAGAGLGYRASRIEEDQSRPWEDDARYGFVFVPVEATYDGRDDVLDPQKGVLASASVAPYWGTLAGGANFIRPELSLAHYLKLMDKPGVVLATRVSGGANAGAERDDVSPDLRYYAGGSGSIRGYSYQSVGPTRGKTPIGGGSVLTFSTELRLRVTELVGIVPFLDGGTAFTSALPPYDQPIMLGAGLGLRIFTPVGPVRIDVATPLARRKDIDDIAQFYCSIGQSF
;
A
#
# COMPACT_ATOMS: atom_id res chain seq x y z
N MET A 1 -7.68 -17.98 -5.05
CA MET A 1 -9.08 -18.30 -4.69
C MET A 1 -9.04 -19.18 -3.42
N ALA A 2 -9.26 -18.59 -2.24
CA ALA A 2 -9.59 -19.25 -0.98
C ALA A 2 -9.90 -18.14 0.05
N VAL A 3 -11.18 -17.75 0.12
CA VAL A 3 -11.70 -16.82 1.12
C VAL A 3 -12.19 -17.65 2.29
N ILE A 4 -11.51 -17.54 3.45
CA ILE A 4 -11.99 -18.16 4.69
C ILE A 4 -12.96 -17.17 5.34
N SER A 5 -14.24 -17.54 5.28
CA SER A 5 -15.34 -16.93 6.02
C SER A 5 -15.31 -17.44 7.47
N LEU A 6 -15.06 -16.56 8.44
CA LEU A 6 -15.29 -16.88 9.86
C LEU A 6 -16.72 -16.46 10.25
N ARG A 7 -17.54 -17.47 10.56
CA ARG A 7 -18.87 -17.31 11.16
C ARG A 7 -18.73 -16.94 12.63
N ILE A 8 -19.40 -15.85 13.01
CA ILE A 8 -19.64 -15.44 14.39
C ILE A 8 -20.78 -16.30 14.94
N ALA A 9 -20.49 -17.14 15.93
CA ALA A 9 -21.48 -17.69 16.84
C ALA A 9 -20.80 -17.97 18.18
N HIS A 10 -21.49 -17.67 19.29
CA HIS A 10 -21.13 -17.88 20.71
C HIS A 10 -20.58 -16.68 21.49
N TRP A 11 -21.31 -15.56 21.51
CA TRP A 11 -21.11 -14.49 22.51
C TRP A 11 -22.39 -14.17 23.31
N GLU A 12 -23.01 -15.17 23.93
CA GLU A 12 -24.18 -14.94 24.81
C GLU A 12 -24.08 -15.60 26.20
N ARG A 13 -22.91 -16.10 26.62
CA ARG A 13 -22.79 -16.79 27.92
C ARG A 13 -21.71 -16.27 28.88
N PHE A 14 -21.16 -15.08 28.64
CA PHE A 14 -20.06 -14.55 29.47
C PHE A 14 -20.37 -13.25 30.25
N LEU A 15 -21.62 -12.80 30.35
CA LEU A 15 -21.97 -11.52 31.01
C LEU A 15 -23.05 -11.61 32.11
N LYS A 16 -23.14 -12.72 32.84
CA LYS A 16 -23.91 -12.77 34.10
C LYS A 16 -23.25 -13.68 35.15
N ALA A 17 -22.22 -13.17 35.82
CA ALA A 17 -21.88 -13.54 37.20
C ALA A 17 -20.80 -12.58 37.76
N ALA A 18 -21.07 -12.02 38.94
CA ALA A 18 -20.18 -11.27 39.83
C ALA A 18 -19.64 -9.92 39.28
N GLY A 19 -20.03 -8.75 39.78
CA GLY A 19 -20.46 -8.44 41.15
C GLY A 19 -19.25 -8.37 42.08
N GLY A 20 -18.53 -7.24 42.01
CA GLY A 20 -17.67 -6.65 43.04
C GLY A 20 -16.70 -7.55 43.82
N LEU A 21 -15.40 -7.34 43.63
CA LEU A 21 -14.46 -7.05 44.72
C LEU A 21 -13.10 -6.62 44.14
N ALA A 22 -12.53 -5.58 44.74
CA ALA A 22 -11.18 -5.11 44.50
C ALA A 22 -10.14 -6.10 45.03
N LEU A 23 -9.01 -6.28 44.34
CA LEU A 23 -7.74 -6.71 44.94
C LEU A 23 -6.51 -6.18 44.13
N PRO A 24 -5.35 -6.02 44.80
CA PRO A 24 -4.16 -5.36 44.27
C PRO A 24 -3.16 -6.32 43.62
N VAL A 25 -2.11 -5.70 43.07
CA VAL A 25 -0.89 -6.28 42.47
C VAL A 25 -0.24 -7.35 43.35
N GLY A 26 0.11 -8.49 42.75
CA GLY A 26 0.92 -9.55 43.34
C GLY A 26 1.40 -10.55 42.30
N PHE A 27 2.72 -10.60 42.14
CA PHE A 27 3.51 -11.40 41.19
C PHE A 27 3.44 -12.92 41.49
N VAL A 28 4.03 -13.71 40.58
CA VAL A 28 4.40 -15.15 40.68
C VAL A 28 3.42 -16.12 40.02
N LEU A 29 3.75 -16.54 38.78
CA LEU A 29 3.20 -17.74 38.17
C LEU A 29 4.26 -18.85 38.22
N VAL A 30 4.19 -19.68 39.26
CA VAL A 30 4.87 -20.98 39.33
C VAL A 30 3.95 -22.00 38.65
N LEU A 31 4.47 -22.64 37.61
CA LEU A 31 3.88 -23.79 36.96
C LEU A 31 3.82 -24.97 37.94
N ALA A 32 2.62 -25.44 38.27
CA ALA A 32 2.39 -26.71 38.93
C ALA A 32 1.57 -27.62 37.98
N VAL A 33 2.24 -28.62 37.42
CA VAL A 33 1.62 -29.72 36.67
C VAL A 33 1.31 -30.83 37.67
N SER A 34 0.01 -31.09 37.90
CA SER A 34 -0.45 -32.24 38.67
C SER A 34 -0.58 -33.45 37.75
N ALA A 35 0.08 -34.54 38.15
CA ALA A 35 0.06 -35.83 37.50
C ALA A 35 -1.31 -36.51 37.62
N LEU A 36 -1.84 -36.98 36.48
CA LEU A 36 -2.88 -38.00 36.41
C LEU A 36 -2.36 -39.10 35.49
N ALA A 37 -2.01 -40.22 36.11
CA ALA A 37 -1.61 -41.44 35.46
C ALA A 37 -2.84 -42.10 34.81
N GLY A 38 -2.79 -42.28 33.50
CA GLY A 38 -3.77 -43.04 32.72
C GLY A 38 -3.10 -43.60 31.46
N SER A 39 -2.87 -44.91 31.47
CA SER A 39 -2.49 -45.78 30.34
C SER A 39 -1.49 -45.19 29.32
N ARG A 40 -0.19 -45.43 29.55
CA ARG A 40 0.81 -45.41 28.47
C ARG A 40 0.47 -46.51 27.47
N VAL A 41 -0.11 -46.13 26.33
CA VAL A 41 0.15 -46.86 25.08
C VAL A 41 1.63 -46.63 24.82
N GLU A 42 2.43 -47.69 24.81
CA GLU A 42 3.81 -47.58 24.33
C GLU A 42 3.76 -46.92 22.95
N PRO A 43 4.42 -45.77 22.73
CA PRO A 43 4.65 -45.33 21.36
C PRO A 43 5.40 -46.48 20.71
N ALA A 44 4.82 -47.06 19.67
CA ALA A 44 5.54 -48.00 18.82
C ALA A 44 6.89 -47.33 18.54
N LYS A 45 8.00 -48.00 18.92
CA LYS A 45 9.35 -47.56 18.59
C LYS A 45 9.35 -47.29 17.09
N VAL A 46 9.25 -46.02 16.70
CA VAL A 46 9.57 -45.60 15.34
C VAL A 46 11.02 -46.03 15.18
N PRO A 47 11.35 -46.89 14.20
CA PRO A 47 12.74 -47.20 13.92
C PRO A 47 13.48 -45.86 13.81
N ALA A 48 14.62 -45.72 14.49
CA ALA A 48 15.49 -44.58 14.23
C ALA A 48 15.85 -44.67 12.74
N GLY A 49 15.22 -43.83 11.90
CA GLY A 49 15.46 -43.83 10.48
C GLY A 49 16.95 -43.63 10.21
N LEU A 50 17.43 -44.10 9.07
CA LEU A 50 18.83 -43.99 8.68
C LEU A 50 19.21 -42.51 8.61
N ALA A 51 19.86 -41.98 9.64
CA ALA A 51 20.36 -40.61 9.63
C ALA A 51 21.42 -40.46 8.54
N TYR A 52 21.33 -39.38 7.76
CA TYR A 52 22.21 -39.14 6.62
C TYR A 52 22.55 -37.67 6.42
N VAL A 53 23.64 -37.43 5.70
CA VAL A 53 24.02 -36.12 5.16
C VAL A 53 24.11 -36.22 3.65
N VAL A 54 23.74 -35.13 2.97
CA VAL A 54 23.85 -35.01 1.52
C VAL A 54 25.08 -34.19 1.19
N ARG A 55 25.84 -34.63 0.20
CA ARG A 55 27.04 -33.96 -0.32
C ARG A 55 26.96 -33.83 -1.83
N TYR A 56 27.54 -32.76 -2.35
CA TYR A 56 27.65 -32.48 -3.77
C TYR A 56 29.13 -32.35 -4.13
N GLU A 57 29.58 -33.13 -5.10
CA GLU A 57 30.93 -33.12 -5.65
C GLU A 57 30.85 -32.76 -7.13
N GLY A 58 31.65 -31.79 -7.57
CA GLY A 58 31.67 -31.31 -8.96
C GLY A 58 31.77 -29.80 -9.05
N ASP A 59 32.06 -29.29 -10.25
CA ASP A 59 32.06 -27.86 -10.54
C ASP A 59 30.64 -27.40 -10.88
N VAL A 60 29.88 -27.00 -9.86
CA VAL A 60 28.51 -26.51 -9.97
C VAL A 60 28.46 -25.07 -9.50
N ALA A 61 27.94 -24.18 -10.35
CA ALA A 61 27.77 -22.77 -9.99
C ALA A 61 26.88 -22.62 -8.73
N PRO A 62 27.16 -21.66 -7.82
CA PRO A 62 26.42 -21.50 -6.56
C PRO A 62 24.90 -21.38 -6.75
N GLU A 63 24.47 -20.63 -7.77
CA GLU A 63 23.05 -20.42 -8.09
C GLU A 63 22.36 -21.73 -8.53
N THR A 64 23.07 -22.60 -9.24
CA THR A 64 22.59 -23.92 -9.62
C THR A 64 22.54 -24.84 -8.41
N LEU A 65 23.54 -24.81 -7.54
CA LEU A 65 23.56 -25.61 -6.31
C LEU A 65 22.35 -25.29 -5.42
N ASP A 66 21.98 -24.02 -5.28
CA ASP A 66 20.77 -23.60 -4.57
C ASP A 66 19.47 -24.13 -5.21
N LEU A 67 19.43 -24.27 -6.52
CA LEU A 67 18.31 -24.93 -7.21
C LEU A 67 18.29 -26.43 -6.93
N LEU A 68 19.45 -27.10 -6.97
CA LEU A 68 19.56 -28.54 -6.66
C LEU A 68 19.11 -28.83 -5.23
N HIS A 69 19.52 -28.03 -4.25
CA HIS A 69 19.05 -28.17 -2.86
C HIS A 69 17.53 -28.08 -2.76
N ARG A 70 16.90 -27.12 -3.47
CA ARG A 70 15.45 -26.92 -3.44
C ARG A 70 14.65 -28.04 -4.09
N VAL A 71 15.18 -28.68 -5.13
CA VAL A 71 14.49 -29.78 -5.83
C VAL A 71 14.86 -31.16 -5.28
N SER A 72 15.87 -31.25 -4.42
CA SER A 72 16.30 -32.50 -3.79
C SER A 72 15.32 -32.93 -2.70
N LYS A 73 14.75 -34.11 -2.89
CA LYS A 73 13.94 -34.82 -1.90
C LYS A 73 14.79 -35.35 -0.75
N ALA A 74 16.04 -35.74 -1.01
CA ALA A 74 16.99 -36.11 0.04
C ALA A 74 17.31 -34.92 0.97
N GLU A 75 17.40 -33.70 0.42
CA GLU A 75 17.55 -32.50 1.25
C GLU A 75 16.25 -32.14 2.00
N THR A 76 15.14 -32.10 1.28
CA THR A 76 13.84 -31.68 1.84
C THR A 76 13.36 -32.61 2.97
N LEU A 77 13.69 -33.91 2.88
CA LEU A 77 13.30 -34.93 3.86
C LEU A 77 14.47 -35.39 4.75
N ARG A 78 15.47 -34.53 4.97
CA ARG A 78 16.60 -34.83 5.86
C ARG A 78 16.15 -35.08 7.30
N ASP A 79 15.18 -34.31 7.79
CA ASP A 79 14.64 -34.42 9.15
C ASP A 79 13.62 -35.57 9.33
N THR A 80 13.23 -36.21 8.22
CA THR A 80 12.39 -37.42 8.20
C THR A 80 13.16 -38.56 7.55
N PRO A 81 14.17 -39.12 8.24
CA PRO A 81 15.07 -40.10 7.67
C PRO A 81 14.34 -41.39 7.29
N PRO A 82 14.70 -42.02 6.16
CA PRO A 82 14.02 -43.21 5.68
C PRO A 82 14.35 -44.44 6.55
N ASP A 83 13.44 -45.41 6.58
CA ASP A 83 13.59 -46.63 7.38
C ASP A 83 14.67 -47.60 6.87
N SER A 84 15.18 -47.39 5.65
CA SER A 84 16.20 -48.26 5.05
C SER A 84 17.10 -47.53 4.03
N PRO A 85 18.33 -48.03 3.80
CA PRO A 85 19.21 -47.53 2.74
C PRO A 85 18.57 -47.53 1.34
N LEU A 86 17.77 -48.57 1.03
CA LEU A 86 17.09 -48.69 -0.26
C LEU A 86 16.10 -47.54 -0.52
N LEU A 87 15.42 -47.07 0.53
CA LEU A 87 14.52 -45.92 0.43
C LEU A 87 15.29 -44.61 0.22
N LEU A 88 16.51 -44.50 0.77
CA LEU A 88 17.40 -43.38 0.51
C LEU A 88 17.96 -43.41 -0.92
N GLU A 89 18.33 -44.57 -1.44
CA GLU A 89 18.71 -44.76 -2.85
C GLU A 89 17.57 -44.40 -3.79
N ARG A 90 16.32 -44.76 -3.46
CA ARG A 90 15.16 -44.33 -4.24
C ARG A 90 14.99 -42.81 -4.25
N ARG A 91 15.18 -42.12 -3.12
CA ARG A 91 15.22 -40.65 -3.07
C ARG A 91 16.35 -40.11 -3.95
N ALA A 92 17.51 -40.77 -3.95
CA ALA A 92 18.64 -40.39 -4.78
C ALA A 92 18.36 -40.51 -6.28
N GLU A 93 17.65 -41.56 -6.72
CA GLU A 93 17.24 -41.71 -8.12
C GLU A 93 16.18 -40.68 -8.55
N GLU A 94 15.23 -40.35 -7.68
CA GLU A 94 14.28 -39.26 -7.91
C GLU A 94 15.00 -37.90 -8.03
N ASP A 95 16.01 -37.66 -7.18
CA ASP A 95 16.83 -36.45 -7.21
C ASP A 95 17.69 -36.37 -8.46
N LYS A 96 18.30 -37.47 -8.93
CA LYS A 96 19.02 -37.51 -10.20
C LYS A 96 18.15 -37.06 -11.37
N ALA A 97 16.90 -37.55 -11.42
CA ALA A 97 15.95 -37.15 -12.46
C ALA A 97 15.56 -35.66 -12.35
N ALA A 98 15.40 -35.13 -11.13
CA ALA A 98 15.14 -33.70 -10.90
C ALA A 98 16.34 -32.83 -11.28
N PHE A 99 17.56 -33.23 -10.91
CA PHE A 99 18.80 -32.53 -11.21
C PHE A 99 19.05 -32.49 -12.72
N ALA A 100 18.84 -33.62 -13.41
CA ALA A 100 18.92 -33.65 -14.87
C ALA A 100 17.99 -32.62 -15.52
N LYS A 101 16.76 -32.44 -15.01
CA LYS A 101 15.84 -31.40 -15.50
C LYS A 101 16.33 -29.98 -15.22
N VAL A 102 16.97 -29.74 -14.07
CA VAL A 102 17.59 -28.45 -13.75
C VAL A 102 18.68 -28.13 -14.77
N PHE A 103 19.61 -29.06 -15.02
CA PHE A 103 20.66 -28.88 -16.02
C PHE A 103 20.11 -28.71 -17.44
N GLN A 104 19.13 -29.51 -17.85
CA GLN A 104 18.44 -29.35 -19.13
C GLN A 104 17.79 -27.95 -19.26
N SER A 105 17.19 -27.44 -18.18
CA SER A 105 16.59 -26.10 -18.16
C SER A 105 17.63 -24.97 -18.33
N GLN A 106 18.89 -25.25 -17.98
CA GLN A 106 20.03 -24.35 -18.14
C GLN A 106 20.81 -24.60 -19.43
N GLY A 107 20.36 -25.48 -20.33
CA GLY A 107 21.04 -25.78 -21.60
C GLY A 107 22.18 -26.77 -21.49
N ARG A 108 22.26 -27.52 -20.39
CA ARG A 108 23.29 -28.53 -20.13
C ARG A 108 22.72 -29.93 -20.28
N PHE A 109 22.44 -30.32 -21.53
CA PHE A 109 21.75 -31.58 -21.85
C PHE A 109 22.62 -32.83 -21.65
N ALA A 110 23.94 -32.67 -21.64
CA ALA A 110 24.91 -33.75 -21.45
C ALA A 110 25.37 -33.89 -19.99
N ALA A 111 24.69 -33.25 -19.03
CA ALA A 111 25.02 -33.36 -17.62
C ALA A 111 24.88 -34.81 -17.13
N THR A 112 25.87 -35.28 -16.37
CA THR A 112 25.85 -36.60 -15.73
C THR A 112 25.80 -36.46 -14.22
N ILE A 113 24.90 -37.23 -13.60
CA ILE A 113 24.70 -37.24 -12.15
C ILE A 113 24.82 -38.67 -11.67
N ALA A 114 25.84 -38.95 -10.87
CA ALA A 114 26.01 -40.21 -10.16
C ALA A 114 25.72 -40.01 -8.68
N ALA A 115 25.03 -40.96 -8.06
CA ALA A 115 24.81 -40.98 -6.62
C ALA A 115 25.59 -42.15 -6.01
N SER A 116 26.19 -41.92 -4.85
CA SER A 116 26.83 -42.97 -4.06
C SER A 116 26.43 -42.83 -2.60
N LEU A 117 26.08 -43.95 -1.96
CA LEU A 117 25.67 -44.00 -0.57
C LEU A 117 26.73 -44.76 0.24
N ASP A 118 27.32 -44.08 1.21
CA ASP A 118 28.20 -44.69 2.21
C ASP A 118 27.43 -44.90 3.51
N THR A 119 27.03 -46.15 3.77
CA THR A 119 26.32 -46.56 4.98
C THR A 119 27.25 -46.91 6.14
N ALA A 120 28.57 -46.96 5.91
CA ALA A 120 29.56 -47.18 6.97
C ALA A 120 29.90 -45.88 7.72
N ALA A 121 29.72 -44.72 7.08
CA ALA A 121 29.77 -43.42 7.72
C ALA A 121 28.63 -43.24 8.75
N THR A 122 28.90 -42.54 9.85
CA THR A 122 27.90 -42.20 10.87
C THR A 122 27.83 -40.67 11.04
N PRO A 123 26.75 -39.99 10.61
CA PRO A 123 25.60 -40.50 9.84
C PRO A 123 25.98 -40.94 8.41
N ALA A 124 25.11 -41.71 7.74
CA ALA A 124 25.35 -42.19 6.37
C ALA A 124 25.57 -41.01 5.40
N ALA A 125 26.42 -41.16 4.40
CA ALA A 125 26.74 -40.08 3.46
C ALA A 125 26.20 -40.38 2.07
N LEU A 126 25.21 -39.60 1.61
CA LEU A 126 24.74 -39.62 0.24
C LEU A 126 25.48 -38.55 -0.56
N THR A 127 26.31 -38.95 -1.51
CA THR A 127 27.15 -38.05 -2.31
C THR A 127 26.71 -38.07 -3.77
N TYR A 128 26.33 -36.91 -4.28
CA TYR A 128 26.07 -36.68 -5.70
C TYR A 128 27.33 -36.18 -6.39
N ARG A 129 27.86 -36.96 -7.33
CA ARG A 129 28.92 -36.53 -8.25
C ARG A 129 28.30 -36.00 -9.51
N ILE A 130 28.55 -34.74 -9.80
CA ILE A 130 27.91 -34.00 -10.88
C ILE A 130 28.98 -33.51 -11.84
N ASP A 131 28.84 -33.91 -13.11
CA ASP A 131 29.48 -33.23 -14.23
C ASP A 131 28.37 -32.49 -14.98
N ALA A 132 28.44 -31.16 -14.96
CA ALA A 132 27.45 -30.32 -15.62
C ALA A 132 27.52 -30.44 -17.15
N GLY A 133 28.63 -30.93 -17.71
CA GLY A 133 28.83 -31.03 -19.16
C GLY A 133 28.86 -29.66 -19.87
N PRO A 134 28.97 -29.65 -21.20
CA PRO A 134 29.01 -28.43 -21.99
C PRO A 134 27.68 -27.68 -21.98
N GLN A 135 27.76 -26.35 -22.08
CA GLN A 135 26.62 -25.47 -22.33
C GLN A 135 26.24 -25.55 -23.81
N PHE A 136 24.95 -25.72 -24.10
CA PHE A 136 24.44 -25.65 -25.46
C PHE A 136 23.92 -24.25 -25.77
N ASP A 137 24.19 -23.78 -26.99
CA ASP A 137 23.75 -22.47 -27.45
C ASP A 137 22.47 -22.58 -28.29
N LEU A 138 21.53 -21.67 -28.10
CA LEU A 138 20.43 -21.44 -29.01
C LEU A 138 20.98 -20.88 -30.33
N ARG A 139 20.92 -21.66 -31.41
CA ARG A 139 21.46 -21.29 -32.72
C ARG A 139 20.43 -21.09 -33.81
N ARG A 140 19.21 -21.57 -33.59
CA ARG A 140 18.13 -21.45 -34.58
C ARG A 140 16.79 -21.29 -33.90
N VAL A 141 16.09 -20.23 -34.28
CA VAL A 141 14.72 -19.95 -33.86
C VAL A 141 13.88 -19.81 -35.12
N VAL A 142 12.80 -20.60 -35.21
CA VAL A 142 11.87 -20.54 -36.33
C VAL A 142 10.45 -20.47 -35.80
N LEU A 143 9.67 -19.52 -36.29
CA LEU A 143 8.23 -19.45 -36.07
C LEU A 143 7.55 -19.80 -37.39
N THR A 144 6.62 -20.75 -37.36
CA THR A 144 5.89 -21.22 -38.54
C THR A 144 4.39 -21.03 -38.31
N PRO A 145 3.66 -20.39 -39.23
CA PRO A 145 2.22 -20.24 -39.10
C PRO A 145 1.52 -21.59 -39.35
N THR A 146 0.38 -21.83 -38.69
CA THR A 146 -0.42 -23.04 -38.89
C THR A 146 -1.09 -23.10 -40.28
N SER A 147 -1.42 -21.96 -40.91
CA SER A 147 -2.04 -21.88 -42.24
C SER A 147 -1.25 -21.00 -43.22
N GLY A 148 -1.16 -21.42 -44.49
CA GLY A 148 -0.20 -20.92 -45.50
C GLY A 148 -0.47 -19.55 -46.17
N SER A 149 0.56 -19.09 -46.88
CA SER A 149 0.77 -17.87 -47.73
C SER A 149 0.19 -16.50 -47.35
N ASP A 150 -1.00 -16.41 -46.75
CA ASP A 150 -1.63 -15.16 -46.28
C ASP A 150 -1.51 -14.97 -44.75
N ALA A 151 -0.62 -15.74 -44.11
CA ALA A 151 -0.35 -15.61 -42.68
C ALA A 151 0.26 -14.23 -42.37
N PRO A 152 -0.19 -13.56 -41.29
CA PRO A 152 0.44 -12.33 -40.83
C PRO A 152 1.91 -12.56 -40.51
N ALA A 153 2.72 -11.50 -40.65
CA ALA A 153 4.14 -11.55 -40.33
C ALA A 153 4.34 -11.94 -38.86
N LEU A 154 4.98 -13.08 -38.62
CA LEU A 154 5.33 -13.52 -37.28
C LEU A 154 6.54 -12.71 -36.77
N PRO A 155 6.61 -12.45 -35.44
CA PRO A 155 7.71 -11.68 -34.88
C PRO A 155 9.04 -12.42 -35.05
N GLY A 156 10.10 -11.67 -35.36
CA GLY A 156 11.45 -12.21 -35.43
C GLY A 156 12.03 -12.53 -34.05
N PRO A 157 13.13 -13.31 -33.96
CA PRO A 157 13.76 -13.71 -32.69
C PRO A 157 14.06 -12.53 -31.74
N GLY A 158 14.60 -11.43 -32.27
CA GLY A 158 14.92 -10.25 -31.47
C GLY A 158 13.68 -9.54 -30.89
N GLN A 159 12.52 -9.63 -31.55
CA GLN A 159 11.27 -9.04 -31.05
C GLN A 159 10.67 -9.85 -29.89
N ILE A 160 10.95 -11.16 -29.85
CA ILE A 160 10.52 -12.07 -28.79
C ILE A 160 11.57 -12.24 -27.69
N GLY A 161 12.62 -11.39 -27.69
CA GLY A 161 13.62 -11.35 -26.63
C GLY A 161 14.74 -12.38 -26.76
N LEU A 162 14.90 -13.02 -27.92
CA LEU A 162 15.95 -14.00 -28.17
C LEU A 162 17.05 -13.42 -29.08
N THR A 163 18.29 -13.65 -28.70
CA THR A 163 19.48 -13.31 -29.49
C THR A 163 20.11 -14.59 -30.02
N VAL A 164 20.41 -14.64 -31.32
CA VAL A 164 20.96 -15.86 -31.92
C VAL A 164 22.34 -15.54 -32.52
N PRO A 165 23.44 -16.19 -32.07
CA PRO A 165 23.50 -17.22 -31.03
C PRO A 165 23.54 -16.65 -29.59
N GLU A 166 23.00 -17.40 -28.63
CA GLU A 166 23.14 -17.14 -27.18
C GLU A 166 23.06 -18.45 -26.37
N PRO A 167 23.52 -18.50 -25.11
CA PRO A 167 23.36 -19.68 -24.26
C PRO A 167 21.89 -20.06 -24.07
N PHE A 168 21.53 -21.33 -24.31
CA PHE A 168 20.15 -21.78 -24.15
C PHE A 168 19.71 -21.76 -22.68
N THR A 169 18.52 -21.23 -22.41
CA THR A 169 17.79 -21.48 -21.16
C THR A 169 16.31 -21.73 -21.44
N ALA A 170 15.70 -22.70 -20.75
CA ALA A 170 14.27 -22.98 -20.88
C ALA A 170 13.41 -21.78 -20.44
N LYS A 171 13.91 -21.00 -19.48
CA LYS A 171 13.26 -19.75 -19.05
C LYS A 171 13.09 -18.78 -20.22
N ALA A 172 14.17 -18.49 -20.96
CA ALA A 172 14.10 -17.58 -22.11
C ALA A 172 13.14 -18.08 -23.20
N ILE A 173 13.06 -19.40 -23.43
CA ILE A 173 12.13 -19.99 -24.39
C ILE A 173 10.66 -19.82 -23.96
N LEU A 174 10.36 -20.03 -22.68
CA LEU A 174 9.00 -19.81 -22.16
C LEU A 174 8.60 -18.34 -22.18
N GLU A 175 9.51 -17.44 -21.79
CA GLU A 175 9.29 -15.98 -21.86
C GLU A 175 9.09 -15.52 -23.31
N ALA A 176 9.85 -16.07 -24.26
CA ALA A 176 9.69 -15.79 -25.68
C ALA A 176 8.33 -16.28 -26.22
N GLU A 177 7.86 -17.45 -25.79
CA GLU A 177 6.54 -17.97 -26.16
C GLU A 177 5.40 -17.08 -25.64
N GLU A 178 5.48 -16.65 -24.39
CA GLU A 178 4.56 -15.65 -23.84
C GLU A 178 4.62 -14.36 -24.66
N LYS A 179 5.83 -13.91 -25.04
CA LYS A 179 6.02 -12.71 -25.84
C LYS A 179 5.42 -12.81 -27.25
N ILE A 180 5.50 -13.98 -27.89
CA ILE A 180 4.83 -14.25 -29.18
C ILE A 180 3.33 -13.99 -29.05
N THR A 181 2.69 -14.59 -28.04
CA THR A 181 1.26 -14.40 -27.82
C THR A 181 0.91 -12.96 -27.46
N GLU A 182 1.72 -12.30 -26.64
CA GLU A 182 1.53 -10.89 -26.26
C GLU A 182 1.60 -9.96 -27.47
N LEU A 183 2.65 -10.07 -28.30
CA LEU A 183 2.84 -9.21 -29.47
C LEU A 183 1.70 -9.35 -30.47
N LEU A 184 1.28 -10.59 -30.75
CA LEU A 184 0.17 -10.85 -31.67
C LEU A 184 -1.16 -10.34 -31.11
N ARG A 185 -1.43 -10.54 -29.81
CA ARG A 185 -2.63 -9.98 -29.16
C ARG A 185 -2.64 -8.44 -29.14
N ASN A 186 -1.47 -7.82 -29.14
CA ASN A 186 -1.31 -6.37 -29.25
C ASN A 186 -1.45 -5.85 -30.68
N ASP A 187 -1.40 -6.75 -31.69
CA ASP A 187 -1.51 -6.45 -33.12
C ASP A 187 -2.79 -7.08 -33.71
N ALA A 188 -3.93 -6.92 -33.04
CA ALA A 188 -5.24 -7.34 -33.51
C ALA A 188 -5.48 -8.86 -33.66
N HIS A 189 -4.66 -9.72 -33.03
CA HIS A 189 -4.86 -11.18 -33.00
C HIS A 189 -5.24 -11.72 -31.60
N PRO A 190 -6.47 -11.47 -31.10
CA PRO A 190 -6.88 -11.85 -29.74
C PRO A 190 -6.90 -13.35 -29.46
N PHE A 191 -7.05 -14.19 -30.49
CA PHE A 191 -7.23 -15.64 -30.37
C PHE A 191 -5.96 -16.46 -30.67
N VAL A 192 -4.80 -15.80 -30.74
CA VAL A 192 -3.52 -16.46 -30.99
C VAL A 192 -3.28 -17.62 -30.03
N LYS A 193 -2.78 -18.74 -30.58
CA LYS A 193 -2.38 -19.93 -29.84
C LYS A 193 -1.07 -20.47 -30.39
N VAL A 194 -0.20 -20.90 -29.48
CA VAL A 194 0.97 -21.70 -29.82
C VAL A 194 0.54 -23.16 -29.79
N GLU A 195 0.43 -23.77 -30.96
CA GLU A 195 -0.07 -25.15 -31.08
C GLU A 195 1.00 -26.18 -30.71
N ASN A 196 2.25 -25.89 -31.07
CA ASN A 196 3.37 -26.78 -30.81
C ASN A 196 4.66 -25.99 -30.58
N ARG A 197 5.49 -26.49 -29.66
CA ARG A 197 6.86 -26.05 -29.43
C ARG A 197 7.77 -27.26 -29.48
N GLN A 198 8.65 -27.30 -30.48
CA GLN A 198 9.66 -28.34 -30.61
C GLN A 198 11.04 -27.77 -30.27
N VAL A 199 11.70 -28.37 -29.28
CA VAL A 199 13.08 -28.04 -28.88
C VAL A 199 13.96 -29.23 -29.21
N THR A 200 14.94 -29.02 -30.09
CA THR A 200 15.86 -30.07 -30.55
C THR A 200 17.29 -29.71 -30.17
N ALA A 201 17.94 -30.58 -29.39
CA ALA A 201 19.35 -30.46 -29.01
C ALA A 201 20.24 -31.32 -29.92
N ASP A 202 21.20 -30.68 -30.57
CA ASP A 202 22.27 -31.32 -31.35
C ASP A 202 23.50 -31.47 -30.47
N PHE A 203 23.74 -32.70 -30.01
CA PHE A 203 24.86 -33.06 -29.15
C PHE A 203 26.23 -32.96 -29.84
N ALA A 204 26.28 -33.07 -31.18
CA ALA A 204 27.55 -32.98 -31.90
C ALA A 204 28.06 -31.54 -31.98
N ASN A 205 27.14 -30.58 -32.13
CA ASN A 205 27.46 -29.15 -32.29
C ASN A 205 27.22 -28.30 -31.04
N HIS A 206 26.77 -28.92 -29.95
CA HIS A 206 26.29 -28.25 -28.73
C HIS A 206 25.31 -27.10 -29.06
N ALA A 207 24.35 -27.39 -29.93
CA ALA A 207 23.43 -26.39 -30.46
C ALA A 207 21.98 -26.78 -30.19
N VAL A 208 21.14 -25.80 -29.90
CA VAL A 208 19.69 -25.96 -29.77
C VAL A 208 18.99 -25.22 -30.89
N SER A 209 17.98 -25.88 -31.45
CA SER A 209 17.01 -25.27 -32.34
C SER A 209 15.62 -25.33 -31.73
N VAL A 210 14.89 -24.22 -31.82
CA VAL A 210 13.51 -24.11 -31.35
C VAL A 210 12.61 -23.74 -32.52
N VAL A 211 11.54 -24.52 -32.68
CA VAL A 211 10.52 -24.30 -33.69
C VAL A 211 9.17 -24.17 -32.99
N TRP A 212 8.49 -23.05 -33.25
CA TRP A 212 7.12 -22.82 -32.81
C TRP A 212 6.16 -22.90 -33.99
N THR A 213 5.05 -23.62 -33.79
CA THR A 213 3.89 -23.58 -34.70
C THR A 213 2.83 -22.69 -34.06
N VAL A 214 2.46 -21.61 -34.74
CA VAL A 214 1.59 -20.55 -34.20
C VAL A 214 0.34 -20.42 -35.07
N ASP A 215 -0.82 -20.60 -34.45
CA ASP A 215 -2.10 -20.17 -35.02
C ASP A 215 -2.34 -18.73 -34.56
N THR A 216 -2.24 -17.77 -35.48
CA THR A 216 -2.49 -16.37 -35.16
C THR A 216 -3.97 -16.04 -34.99
N GLY A 217 -4.87 -16.92 -35.46
CA GLY A 217 -6.29 -16.63 -35.56
C GLY A 217 -6.60 -15.43 -36.48
N PRO A 218 -7.89 -15.08 -36.62
CA PRO A 218 -8.32 -13.97 -37.45
C PRO A 218 -7.88 -12.61 -36.88
N ARG A 219 -7.47 -11.70 -37.77
CA ARG A 219 -7.28 -10.30 -37.40
C ARG A 219 -8.64 -9.69 -37.05
N THR A 220 -8.74 -9.10 -35.87
CA THR A 220 -10.00 -8.76 -35.21
C THR A 220 -10.06 -7.28 -34.84
N ALA A 221 -11.21 -6.66 -35.04
CA ALA A 221 -11.52 -5.32 -34.55
C ALA A 221 -12.40 -5.36 -33.30
N PHE A 222 -12.41 -4.28 -32.51
CA PHE A 222 -13.30 -4.15 -31.36
C PHE A 222 -14.77 -4.10 -31.78
N GLY A 223 -15.57 -5.03 -31.25
CA GLY A 223 -17.02 -5.03 -31.37
C GLY A 223 -17.72 -4.28 -30.22
N PRO A 224 -19.02 -4.51 -30.02
CA PRO A 224 -19.75 -3.92 -28.89
C PRO A 224 -19.23 -4.43 -27.55
N VAL A 225 -19.25 -3.58 -26.53
CA VAL A 225 -18.96 -3.97 -25.15
C VAL A 225 -20.27 -4.37 -24.48
N VAL A 226 -20.31 -5.55 -23.86
CA VAL A 226 -21.50 -6.11 -23.22
C VAL A 226 -21.20 -6.32 -21.75
N PHE A 227 -21.98 -5.69 -20.88
CA PHE A 227 -21.82 -5.78 -19.44
C PHE A 227 -22.77 -6.81 -18.84
N SER A 228 -22.31 -7.55 -17.83
CA SER A 228 -23.14 -8.47 -17.05
C SER A 228 -22.82 -8.41 -15.56
N GLY A 229 -23.80 -8.74 -14.72
CA GLY A 229 -23.66 -8.74 -13.25
C GLY A 229 -23.83 -7.39 -12.56
N LEU A 230 -24.27 -6.36 -13.30
CA LEU A 230 -24.62 -5.05 -12.75
C LEU A 230 -25.99 -5.08 -12.06
N THR A 231 -26.08 -4.44 -10.90
CA THR A 231 -27.34 -4.28 -10.13
C THR A 231 -27.61 -2.83 -9.76
N THR A 232 -26.56 -2.07 -9.41
CA THR A 232 -26.68 -0.68 -8.96
C THR A 232 -25.74 0.28 -9.67
N VAL A 233 -24.65 -0.20 -10.25
CA VAL A 233 -23.77 0.61 -11.11
C VAL A 233 -24.41 0.74 -12.49
N LYS A 234 -24.42 1.96 -13.03
CA LYS A 234 -24.98 2.25 -14.35
C LYS A 234 -24.04 1.73 -15.43
N GLU A 235 -24.60 0.97 -16.38
CA GLU A 235 -23.85 0.52 -17.55
C GLU A 235 -23.27 1.69 -18.36
N SER A 236 -24.03 2.78 -18.50
CA SER A 236 -23.59 3.99 -19.22
C SER A 236 -22.36 4.64 -18.60
N TYR A 237 -22.18 4.55 -17.28
CA TYR A 237 -20.98 5.02 -16.61
C TYR A 237 -19.77 4.18 -17.07
N LEU A 238 -19.87 2.86 -17.00
CA LEU A 238 -18.78 1.96 -17.39
C LEU A 238 -18.47 2.03 -18.89
N ALA A 239 -19.51 2.16 -19.72
CA ALA A 239 -19.38 2.36 -21.16
C ALA A 239 -18.62 3.67 -21.48
N GLY A 240 -18.86 4.74 -20.73
CA GLY A 240 -18.13 6.01 -20.86
C GLY A 240 -16.64 5.92 -20.49
N LEU A 241 -16.22 4.84 -19.81
CA LEU A 241 -14.82 4.61 -19.45
C LEU A 241 -14.07 3.76 -20.47
N VAL A 242 -14.74 3.23 -21.51
CA VAL A 242 -14.14 2.37 -22.54
C VAL A 242 -13.11 3.18 -23.35
N PRO A 243 -11.83 2.77 -23.39
CA PRO A 243 -10.76 3.56 -24.01
C PRO A 243 -10.56 3.29 -25.52
N TRP A 244 -11.54 2.68 -26.19
CA TRP A 244 -11.50 2.39 -27.63
C TRP A 244 -12.84 2.69 -28.30
N LEU A 245 -12.82 2.87 -29.61
CA LEU A 245 -14.01 2.96 -30.45
C LEU A 245 -14.33 1.61 -31.10
N ARG A 246 -15.61 1.38 -31.38
CA ARG A 246 -16.04 0.20 -32.15
C ARG A 246 -15.45 0.26 -33.55
N GLY A 247 -14.90 -0.86 -34.01
CA GLY A 247 -14.25 -1.00 -35.32
C GLY A 247 -12.74 -0.69 -35.32
N GLU A 248 -12.19 -0.15 -34.23
CA GLU A 248 -10.73 -0.01 -34.11
C GLU A 248 -10.05 -1.40 -34.02
N PRO A 249 -8.81 -1.54 -34.52
CA PRO A 249 -8.05 -2.78 -34.36
C PRO A 249 -7.94 -3.19 -32.89
N TYR A 250 -8.14 -4.48 -32.60
CA TYR A 250 -8.01 -4.99 -31.24
C TYR A 250 -6.60 -4.78 -30.70
N ASP A 251 -6.48 -4.30 -29.46
CA ASP A 251 -5.22 -4.19 -28.72
C ASP A 251 -5.42 -4.66 -27.28
N ALA A 252 -4.79 -5.79 -26.93
CA ALA A 252 -4.88 -6.36 -25.59
C ALA A 252 -4.38 -5.41 -24.48
N ARG A 253 -3.43 -4.51 -24.78
CA ARG A 253 -2.96 -3.50 -23.81
C ARG A 253 -4.09 -2.57 -23.40
N THR A 254 -4.95 -2.22 -24.36
CA THR A 254 -6.06 -1.30 -24.15
C THR A 254 -7.17 -1.97 -23.34
N VAL A 255 -7.48 -3.25 -23.62
CA VAL A 255 -8.40 -4.07 -22.82
C VAL A 255 -7.91 -4.20 -21.38
N GLU A 256 -6.62 -4.46 -21.20
CA GLU A 256 -6.02 -4.62 -19.88
C GLU A 256 -5.97 -3.29 -19.10
N ARG A 257 -5.72 -2.15 -19.77
CA ARG A 257 -5.88 -0.81 -19.15
C ARG A 257 -7.31 -0.60 -18.66
N TYR A 258 -8.31 -1.00 -19.44
CA TYR A 258 -9.71 -0.89 -19.05
C TYR A 258 -10.05 -1.79 -17.85
N ARG A 259 -9.59 -3.06 -17.84
CA ARG A 259 -9.75 -3.98 -16.72
C ARG A 259 -9.14 -3.42 -15.42
N ARG A 260 -7.92 -2.87 -15.49
CA ARG A 260 -7.27 -2.22 -14.34
C ARG A 260 -8.05 -1.00 -13.87
N LYS A 261 -8.53 -0.17 -14.80
CA LYS A 261 -9.38 0.99 -14.47
C LYS A 261 -10.63 0.57 -13.72
N LEU A 262 -11.37 -0.42 -14.23
CA LEU A 262 -12.58 -0.95 -13.57
C LEU A 262 -12.28 -1.54 -12.18
N THR A 263 -11.16 -2.23 -12.03
CA THR A 263 -10.71 -2.78 -10.73
C THR A 263 -10.40 -1.65 -9.74
N GLY A 264 -9.73 -0.59 -10.22
CA GLY A 264 -9.37 0.58 -9.41
C GLY A 264 -10.54 1.46 -8.99
N LEU A 265 -11.73 1.30 -9.58
CA LEU A 265 -12.94 2.02 -9.15
C LEU A 265 -13.40 1.59 -7.74
N GLU A 266 -12.89 0.47 -7.22
CA GLU A 266 -13.32 -0.09 -5.94
C GLU A 266 -14.84 -0.31 -5.86
N LEU A 267 -15.52 -0.58 -6.98
CA LEU A 267 -16.97 -0.89 -7.05
C LEU A 267 -17.26 -2.39 -7.19
N PHE A 268 -16.25 -3.20 -7.50
CA PHE A 268 -16.41 -4.60 -7.83
C PHE A 268 -15.50 -5.49 -6.98
N ASN A 269 -15.98 -6.66 -6.60
CA ASN A 269 -15.17 -7.73 -5.99
C ASN A 269 -14.41 -8.52 -7.06
N ALA A 270 -14.96 -8.60 -8.27
CA ALA A 270 -14.36 -9.29 -9.41
C ALA A 270 -14.67 -8.54 -10.70
N VAL A 271 -13.66 -8.44 -11.56
CA VAL A 271 -13.73 -7.85 -12.90
C VAL A 271 -13.11 -8.85 -13.88
N GLN A 272 -13.92 -9.35 -14.81
CA GLN A 272 -13.48 -10.24 -15.87
C GLN A 272 -13.82 -9.59 -17.21
N VAL A 273 -12.81 -9.46 -18.07
CA VAL A 273 -12.95 -8.86 -19.40
C VAL A 273 -12.46 -9.88 -20.41
N GLU A 274 -13.38 -10.37 -21.22
CA GLU A 274 -13.12 -11.42 -22.20
C GLU A 274 -13.47 -10.96 -23.61
N THR A 275 -12.81 -11.54 -24.59
CA THR A 275 -13.10 -11.31 -26.01
C THR A 275 -13.99 -12.45 -26.50
N GLY A 276 -15.24 -12.11 -26.84
CA GLY A 276 -16.20 -13.06 -27.41
C GLY A 276 -15.85 -13.43 -28.86
N PRO A 277 -16.54 -14.41 -29.46
CA PRO A 277 -16.22 -14.90 -30.80
C PRO A 277 -16.28 -13.79 -31.86
N VAL A 278 -15.40 -13.85 -32.86
CA VAL A 278 -15.39 -12.93 -34.00
C VAL A 278 -16.64 -13.14 -34.84
N ASP A 279 -17.36 -12.05 -35.13
CA ASP A 279 -18.41 -12.02 -36.12
C ASP A 279 -17.80 -12.10 -37.53
N PRO A 280 -18.05 -13.18 -38.30
CA PRO A 280 -17.46 -13.36 -39.63
C PRO A 280 -17.88 -12.28 -40.64
N ALA A 281 -19.03 -11.64 -40.46
CA ALA A 281 -19.53 -10.62 -41.39
C ALA A 281 -18.81 -9.28 -41.21
N THR A 282 -18.36 -8.97 -39.99
CA THR A 282 -17.79 -7.66 -39.65
C THR A 282 -16.31 -7.72 -39.26
N GLY A 283 -15.77 -8.90 -38.96
CA GLY A 283 -14.43 -9.07 -38.40
C GLY A 283 -14.29 -8.49 -36.98
N GLN A 284 -15.41 -8.22 -36.31
CA GLN A 284 -15.43 -7.62 -34.96
C GLN A 284 -15.68 -8.68 -33.90
N ALA A 285 -15.02 -8.56 -32.74
CA ALA A 285 -15.29 -9.38 -31.57
C ALA A 285 -15.92 -8.55 -30.44
N PRO A 286 -17.07 -8.95 -29.87
CA PRO A 286 -17.64 -8.27 -28.73
C PRO A 286 -16.74 -8.44 -27.50
N ILE A 287 -16.65 -7.40 -26.66
CA ILE A 287 -15.92 -7.47 -25.39
C ILE A 287 -16.92 -7.71 -24.27
N GLN A 288 -16.82 -8.85 -23.61
CA GLN A 288 -17.71 -9.27 -22.52
C GLN A 288 -17.09 -8.86 -21.19
N VAL A 289 -17.79 -8.00 -20.46
CA VAL A 289 -17.36 -7.46 -19.17
C VAL A 289 -18.27 -8.05 -18.09
N ALA A 290 -17.81 -9.12 -17.45
CA ALA A 290 -18.52 -9.77 -16.35
C ALA A 290 -18.02 -9.20 -15.01
N LEU A 291 -18.97 -8.70 -14.22
CA LEU A 291 -18.69 -7.95 -12.99
C LEU A 291 -19.43 -8.57 -11.82
N VAL A 292 -18.81 -8.51 -10.64
CA VAL A 292 -19.49 -8.81 -9.38
C VAL A 292 -19.42 -7.56 -8.51
N GLU A 293 -20.53 -6.84 -8.41
CA GLU A 293 -20.62 -5.65 -7.57
C GLU A 293 -20.28 -5.98 -6.11
N ARG A 294 -19.50 -5.10 -5.48
CA ARG A 294 -19.22 -5.19 -4.04
C ARG A 294 -20.32 -4.47 -3.25
N LYS A 295 -20.32 -4.65 -1.93
CA LYS A 295 -21.11 -3.77 -1.06
C LYS A 295 -20.56 -2.34 -1.10
N HIS A 296 -21.33 -1.41 -1.66
CA HIS A 296 -20.93 -0.02 -1.82
C HIS A 296 -20.88 0.78 -0.50
N ARG A 297 -21.51 0.26 0.56
CA ARG A 297 -21.60 0.95 1.86
C ARG A 297 -20.59 0.41 2.86
N THR A 298 -19.95 1.30 3.61
CA THR A 298 -19.00 0.94 4.67
C THR A 298 -19.25 1.81 5.89
N ILE A 299 -19.22 1.19 7.07
CA ILE A 299 -19.21 1.88 8.36
C ILE A 299 -17.83 1.68 8.96
N LYS A 300 -17.24 2.75 9.49
CA LYS A 300 -15.94 2.77 10.15
C LYS A 300 -16.11 3.35 11.54
N GLY A 301 -15.34 2.84 12.49
CA GLY A 301 -15.30 3.34 13.86
C GLY A 301 -13.87 3.24 14.39
N GLY A 302 -13.46 4.20 15.21
CA GLY A 302 -12.15 4.22 15.84
C GLY A 302 -12.17 4.99 17.15
N VAL A 303 -11.22 4.66 18.03
CA VAL A 303 -10.97 5.38 19.29
C VAL A 303 -9.49 5.69 19.39
N ASP A 304 -9.17 6.81 20.01
CA ASP A 304 -7.81 7.25 20.26
C ASP A 304 -7.69 7.90 21.65
N TYR A 305 -6.46 8.05 22.14
CA TYR A 305 -6.21 8.71 23.41
C TYR A 305 -4.91 9.49 23.33
N LYS A 306 -4.98 10.76 23.73
CA LYS A 306 -3.83 11.64 23.87
C LYS A 306 -3.95 12.36 25.21
N THR A 307 -2.85 12.48 25.93
CA THR A 307 -2.86 13.09 27.27
C THR A 307 -3.31 14.55 27.28
N ASP A 308 -3.11 15.27 26.18
CA ASP A 308 -3.43 16.68 26.00
C ASP A 308 -4.81 16.96 25.38
N GLU A 309 -5.40 16.00 24.67
CA GLU A 309 -6.74 16.12 24.05
C GLU A 309 -7.82 15.26 24.74
N GLY A 310 -7.41 14.28 25.55
CA GLY A 310 -8.29 13.30 26.18
C GLY A 310 -8.63 12.11 25.27
N PRO A 311 -9.69 11.34 25.61
CA PRO A 311 -10.19 10.28 24.75
C PRO A 311 -10.87 10.85 23.49
N GLY A 312 -10.60 10.24 22.35
CA GLY A 312 -11.19 10.54 21.05
C GLY A 312 -12.02 9.36 20.52
N ALA A 313 -13.09 9.67 19.80
CA ALA A 313 -13.90 8.68 19.09
C ALA A 313 -14.30 9.20 17.71
N ASN A 314 -14.25 8.31 16.71
CA ASN A 314 -14.53 8.61 15.32
C ASN A 314 -15.55 7.61 14.77
N LEU A 315 -16.56 8.11 14.05
CA LEU A 315 -17.54 7.32 13.32
C LEU A 315 -17.62 7.80 11.88
N GLY A 316 -17.65 6.88 10.94
CA GLY A 316 -17.73 7.19 9.52
C GLY A 316 -18.73 6.27 8.82
N TRP A 317 -19.52 6.85 7.93
CA TRP A 317 -20.33 6.13 6.95
C TRP A 317 -19.94 6.58 5.56
N GLU A 318 -19.83 5.64 4.64
CA GLU A 318 -19.47 5.89 3.25
C GLU A 318 -20.36 5.08 2.32
N ASN A 319 -20.80 5.68 1.22
CA ASN A 319 -21.38 5.01 0.06
C ASN A 319 -20.55 5.38 -1.18
N ARG A 320 -19.92 4.38 -1.81
CA ARG A 320 -19.04 4.56 -2.99
C ARG A 320 -19.77 4.65 -4.33
N ASN A 321 -21.09 4.48 -4.34
CA ASN A 321 -21.87 4.50 -5.58
C ASN A 321 -23.26 5.12 -5.34
N LEU A 322 -23.29 6.40 -4.97
CA LEU A 322 -24.51 7.06 -4.54
C LEU A 322 -25.58 7.11 -5.64
N PHE A 323 -25.19 7.43 -6.88
CA PHE A 323 -26.13 7.58 -8.00
C PHE A 323 -25.86 6.61 -9.16
N GLY A 324 -25.05 5.58 -8.94
CA GLY A 324 -24.71 4.57 -9.93
C GLY A 324 -23.52 4.92 -10.83
N GLY A 325 -22.91 6.11 -10.67
CA GLY A 325 -21.78 6.58 -11.47
C GLY A 325 -20.45 6.61 -10.72
N GLY A 326 -20.30 5.80 -9.66
CA GLY A 326 -19.10 5.82 -8.82
C GLY A 326 -18.99 7.05 -7.92
N GLU A 327 -20.05 7.82 -7.76
CA GLU A 327 -20.05 8.96 -6.86
C GLU A 327 -19.99 8.50 -5.41
N LYS A 328 -19.11 9.13 -4.63
CA LYS A 328 -18.87 8.78 -3.25
C LYS A 328 -19.46 9.83 -2.32
N MET A 329 -20.30 9.39 -1.39
CA MET A 329 -20.77 10.19 -0.27
C MET A 329 -20.17 9.64 1.01
N ALA A 330 -19.60 10.50 1.84
CA ALA A 330 -19.13 10.14 3.17
C ALA A 330 -19.65 11.12 4.20
N VAL A 331 -19.98 10.58 5.38
CA VAL A 331 -20.35 11.34 6.56
C VAL A 331 -19.46 10.86 7.69
N THR A 332 -18.73 11.79 8.31
CA THR A 332 -17.82 11.51 9.42
C THR A 332 -18.23 12.35 10.61
N ALA A 333 -18.25 11.75 11.78
CA ALA A 333 -18.40 12.42 13.06
C ALA A 333 -17.21 12.07 13.95
N SER A 334 -16.67 13.06 14.65
CA SER A 334 -15.57 12.90 15.58
C SER A 334 -15.83 13.70 16.84
N ALA A 335 -15.41 13.16 17.98
CA ALA A 335 -15.48 13.85 19.26
C ALA A 335 -14.23 13.54 20.09
N SER A 336 -13.61 14.59 20.61
CA SER A 336 -12.55 14.56 21.63
C SER A 336 -12.90 15.54 22.76
N GLY A 337 -12.01 15.66 23.75
CA GLY A 337 -12.18 16.63 24.84
C GLY A 337 -12.13 18.09 24.41
N ILE A 338 -11.56 18.39 23.24
CA ILE A 338 -11.31 19.78 22.77
C ILE A 338 -12.00 20.14 21.45
N GLU A 339 -12.48 19.15 20.69
CA GLU A 339 -13.18 19.37 19.43
C GLU A 339 -14.26 18.29 19.21
N GLN A 340 -15.43 18.72 18.74
CA GLN A 340 -16.44 17.82 18.18
C GLN A 340 -16.84 18.33 16.81
N PHE A 341 -16.83 17.46 15.79
CA PHE A 341 -17.19 17.87 14.43
C PHE A 341 -18.01 16.82 13.69
N GLY A 342 -18.82 17.31 12.75
CA GLY A 342 -19.48 16.52 11.72
C GLY A 342 -19.07 17.03 10.35
N GLU A 343 -18.73 16.12 9.44
CA GLU A 343 -18.33 16.42 8.07
C GLU A 343 -19.11 15.55 7.09
N ALA A 344 -19.71 16.17 6.07
CA ALA A 344 -20.28 15.50 4.91
C ALA A 344 -19.43 15.84 3.69
N SER A 345 -19.06 14.84 2.89
CA SER A 345 -18.31 15.02 1.66
C SER A 345 -18.94 14.26 0.50
N PHE A 346 -19.03 14.90 -0.65
CA PHE A 346 -19.47 14.32 -1.90
C PHE A 346 -18.36 14.42 -2.95
N ASP A 347 -17.96 13.28 -3.49
CA ASP A 347 -16.94 13.12 -4.51
C ASP A 347 -17.60 12.61 -5.79
N LYS A 348 -17.46 13.37 -6.87
CA LYS A 348 -17.85 12.95 -8.23
C LYS A 348 -16.59 12.74 -9.07
N PRO A 349 -16.18 11.47 -9.31
CA PRO A 349 -15.11 11.20 -10.25
C PRO A 349 -15.57 11.56 -11.67
N ASP A 350 -14.59 11.71 -12.57
CA ASP A 350 -14.82 11.96 -13.99
C ASP A 350 -15.76 13.16 -14.24
N ALA A 351 -15.69 14.20 -13.41
CA ALA A 351 -16.69 15.27 -13.36
C ALA A 351 -16.76 16.10 -14.66
N ILE A 352 -15.61 16.31 -15.30
CA ILE A 352 -15.48 16.98 -16.61
C ILE A 352 -14.75 16.05 -17.58
N THR A 353 -13.56 15.58 -17.19
CA THR A 353 -12.79 14.56 -17.91
C THR A 353 -12.45 13.40 -16.97
N PRO A 354 -11.99 12.24 -17.49
CA PRO A 354 -11.62 11.10 -16.66
C PRO A 354 -10.44 11.32 -15.68
N LYS A 355 -9.89 12.53 -15.64
CA LYS A 355 -8.81 12.95 -14.74
C LYS A 355 -9.29 13.94 -13.68
N ASP A 356 -10.56 14.37 -13.74
CA ASP A 356 -11.10 15.43 -12.89
C ASP A 356 -12.00 14.86 -11.79
N LEU A 357 -11.71 15.23 -10.55
CA LEU A 357 -12.50 14.93 -9.36
C LEU A 357 -13.17 16.23 -8.88
N PHE A 358 -14.49 16.27 -8.91
CA PHE A 358 -15.24 17.30 -8.19
C PHE A 358 -15.48 16.82 -6.76
N ARG A 359 -15.24 17.70 -5.78
CA ARG A 359 -15.43 17.42 -4.37
C ARG A 359 -16.15 18.58 -3.70
N ALA A 360 -17.26 18.27 -3.05
CA ALA A 360 -17.97 19.18 -2.16
C ALA A 360 -17.82 18.69 -0.72
N LYS A 361 -17.54 19.59 0.21
CA LYS A 361 -17.46 19.29 1.65
C LYS A 361 -18.26 20.31 2.45
N ALA A 362 -18.91 19.85 3.50
CA ALA A 362 -19.53 20.67 4.52
C ALA A 362 -19.12 20.14 5.89
N ARG A 363 -18.53 20.99 6.72
CA ARG A 363 -18.07 20.67 8.07
C ARG A 363 -18.67 21.63 9.07
N ILE A 364 -19.15 21.11 10.19
CA ILE A 364 -19.49 21.89 11.38
C ILE A 364 -18.63 21.41 12.54
N ALA A 365 -18.13 22.32 13.35
CA ALA A 365 -17.28 22.00 14.48
C ALA A 365 -17.61 22.89 15.68
N ASN A 366 -17.52 22.28 16.87
CA ASN A 366 -17.52 22.92 18.17
C ASN A 366 -16.13 22.71 18.79
N GLU A 367 -15.52 23.79 19.27
CA GLU A 367 -14.13 23.82 19.71
C GLU A 367 -14.03 24.42 21.11
N ASP A 368 -13.47 23.65 22.05
CA ASP A 368 -13.17 24.07 23.42
C ASP A 368 -11.66 23.97 23.63
N LYS A 369 -10.94 25.00 23.17
CA LYS A 369 -9.48 25.03 23.17
C LYS A 369 -8.99 26.00 24.23
N LYS A 370 -7.78 25.78 24.72
CA LYS A 370 -7.15 26.69 25.69
C LYS A 370 -7.01 28.13 25.17
N ALA A 371 -6.86 28.31 23.86
CA ALA A 371 -6.69 29.63 23.25
C ALA A 371 -8.00 30.36 22.97
N TYR A 372 -9.07 29.62 22.66
CA TYR A 372 -10.38 30.16 22.34
C TYR A 372 -11.46 29.07 22.44
N LYS A 373 -12.70 29.49 22.61
CA LYS A 373 -13.89 28.63 22.45
C LYS A 373 -14.76 29.16 21.32
N GLY A 374 -15.33 28.25 20.53
CA GLY A 374 -16.21 28.68 19.45
C GLY A 374 -16.76 27.57 18.60
N GLN A 375 -17.52 27.98 17.60
CA GLN A 375 -18.19 27.13 16.64
C GLN A 375 -17.86 27.62 15.23
N ASN A 376 -17.69 26.70 14.29
CA ASN A 376 -17.50 27.06 12.90
C ASN A 376 -18.26 26.12 11.96
N ALA A 377 -18.68 26.68 10.83
CA ALA A 377 -19.26 25.96 9.71
C ALA A 377 -18.46 26.32 8.45
N THR A 378 -18.01 25.31 7.70
CA THR A 378 -17.25 25.49 6.47
C THR A 378 -17.87 24.68 5.35
N ALA A 379 -18.06 25.29 4.19
CA ALA A 379 -18.46 24.61 2.97
C ALA A 379 -17.44 24.89 1.87
N THR A 380 -17.03 23.87 1.12
CA THR A 380 -16.09 24.01 0.00
C THR A 380 -16.54 23.20 -1.20
N ALA A 381 -16.34 23.73 -2.40
CA ALA A 381 -16.48 23.01 -3.65
C ALA A 381 -15.18 23.17 -4.46
N THR A 382 -14.51 22.06 -4.75
CA THR A 382 -13.19 22.02 -5.39
C THR A 382 -13.23 21.11 -6.61
N LEU A 383 -12.56 21.53 -7.69
CA LEU A 383 -12.28 20.70 -8.84
C LEU A 383 -10.78 20.40 -8.89
N ARG A 384 -10.41 19.13 -8.80
CA ARG A 384 -9.02 18.66 -8.79
C ARG A 384 -8.74 17.81 -10.02
N ARG A 385 -7.67 18.11 -10.75
CA ARG A 385 -7.19 17.35 -11.89
C ARG A 385 -5.97 16.51 -11.52
N GLN A 386 -5.97 15.24 -11.93
CA GLN A 386 -4.82 14.35 -11.90
C GLN A 386 -3.97 14.57 -13.17
N PHE A 387 -2.77 15.12 -13.04
CA PHE A 387 -1.88 15.40 -14.18
C PHE A 387 -1.01 14.19 -14.55
N THR A 388 -0.43 13.54 -13.54
CA THR A 388 0.33 12.29 -13.62
C THR A 388 -0.17 11.33 -12.55
N ASP A 389 0.34 10.10 -12.47
CA ASP A 389 -0.06 9.18 -11.39
C ASP A 389 0.30 9.70 -9.98
N SER A 390 1.28 10.60 -9.88
CA SER A 390 1.77 11.17 -8.62
C SER A 390 1.37 12.64 -8.40
N LEU A 391 1.08 13.42 -9.44
CA LEU A 391 0.81 14.85 -9.34
C LEU A 391 -0.67 15.17 -9.60
N SER A 392 -1.28 15.89 -8.66
CA SER A 392 -2.61 16.47 -8.80
C SER A 392 -2.60 17.94 -8.39
N ALA A 393 -3.47 18.75 -9.01
CA ALA A 393 -3.72 20.11 -8.57
C ALA A 393 -5.18 20.50 -8.82
N GLY A 394 -5.68 21.44 -8.05
CA GLY A 394 -7.08 21.85 -8.09
C GLY A 394 -7.29 23.25 -7.56
N ALA A 395 -8.48 23.76 -7.82
CA ALA A 395 -8.95 25.01 -7.26
C ALA A 395 -10.42 24.89 -6.87
N GLY A 396 -10.87 25.76 -6.00
CA GLY A 396 -12.26 25.76 -5.56
C GLY A 396 -12.75 27.07 -5.01
N LEU A 397 -13.92 27.01 -4.41
CA LEU A 397 -14.53 28.09 -3.66
C LEU A 397 -14.96 27.55 -2.30
N GLY A 398 -14.75 28.35 -1.27
CA GLY A 398 -15.12 28.03 0.09
C GLY A 398 -15.82 29.20 0.78
N TYR A 399 -16.66 28.85 1.75
CA TYR A 399 -17.23 29.78 2.70
C TYR A 399 -17.04 29.23 4.11
N ARG A 400 -16.59 30.08 5.04
CA ARG A 400 -16.46 29.77 6.46
C ARG A 400 -17.21 30.81 7.27
N ALA A 401 -18.02 30.36 8.21
CA ALA A 401 -18.64 31.19 9.24
C ALA A 401 -18.19 30.69 10.61
N SER A 402 -17.73 31.58 11.46
CA SER A 402 -17.23 31.27 12.80
C SER A 402 -17.87 32.18 13.84
N ARG A 403 -18.20 31.60 14.99
CA ARG A 403 -18.65 32.27 16.20
C ARG A 403 -17.65 31.97 17.29
N ILE A 404 -16.95 32.98 17.76
CA ILE A 404 -15.93 32.87 18.80
C ILE A 404 -16.54 33.39 20.08
N GLU A 405 -16.82 32.47 20.99
CA GLU A 405 -17.47 32.75 22.26
C GLU A 405 -16.49 33.36 23.26
N GLU A 406 -15.26 32.83 23.29
CA GLU A 406 -14.17 33.31 24.14
C GLU A 406 -12.87 33.39 23.33
N ASP A 407 -12.20 34.55 23.30
CA ASP A 407 -10.85 34.73 22.73
C ASP A 407 -9.87 35.14 23.84
N GLN A 408 -8.92 34.27 24.20
CA GLN A 408 -7.98 34.55 25.29
C GLN A 408 -6.97 35.67 24.95
N SER A 409 -6.81 36.02 23.68
CA SER A 409 -6.03 37.19 23.28
C SER A 409 -6.76 38.49 23.61
N ARG A 410 -8.10 38.50 23.54
CA ARG A 410 -9.00 39.64 23.76
C ARG A 410 -10.19 39.23 24.63
N PRO A 411 -9.97 38.92 25.92
CA PRO A 411 -11.02 38.42 26.83
C PRO A 411 -12.07 39.49 27.21
N TRP A 412 -11.99 40.69 26.64
CA TRP A 412 -12.98 41.75 26.75
C TRP A 412 -13.93 41.78 25.55
N GLU A 413 -13.66 40.99 24.51
CA GLU A 413 -14.47 40.86 23.31
C GLU A 413 -15.16 39.49 23.35
N ASP A 414 -16.47 39.50 23.56
CA ASP A 414 -17.29 38.29 23.66
C ASP A 414 -18.16 38.11 22.42
N ASP A 415 -18.38 36.85 22.04
CA ASP A 415 -19.30 36.46 20.95
C ASP A 415 -19.01 37.13 19.59
N ALA A 416 -17.73 37.17 19.21
CA ALA A 416 -17.28 37.71 17.93
C ALA A 416 -17.67 36.78 16.77
N ARG A 417 -18.13 37.37 15.66
CA ARG A 417 -18.59 36.62 14.47
C ARG A 417 -17.76 36.96 13.25
N TYR A 418 -17.26 35.92 12.59
CA TYR A 418 -16.42 36.02 11.42
C TYR A 418 -17.05 35.27 10.25
N GLY A 419 -16.86 35.82 9.05
CA GLY A 419 -17.33 35.23 7.81
C GLY A 419 -16.27 35.44 6.75
N PHE A 420 -15.95 34.39 6.00
CA PHE A 420 -14.95 34.42 4.96
C PHE A 420 -15.39 33.67 3.72
N VAL A 421 -15.33 34.33 2.57
CA VAL A 421 -15.26 33.64 1.27
C VAL A 421 -13.77 33.42 0.96
N PHE A 422 -13.39 32.24 0.49
CA PHE A 422 -12.01 31.96 0.12
C PHE A 422 -11.90 31.10 -1.14
N VAL A 423 -10.79 31.23 -1.85
CA VAL A 423 -10.53 30.49 -3.10
C VAL A 423 -9.28 29.64 -2.91
N PRO A 424 -9.41 28.36 -2.48
CA PRO A 424 -8.25 27.51 -2.32
C PRO A 424 -7.71 27.07 -3.69
N VAL A 425 -6.39 27.17 -3.86
CA VAL A 425 -5.63 26.55 -4.94
C VAL A 425 -4.65 25.57 -4.31
N GLU A 426 -4.75 24.29 -4.64
CA GLU A 426 -3.98 23.21 -4.03
C GLU A 426 -3.23 22.40 -5.07
N ALA A 427 -2.03 21.93 -4.71
CA ALA A 427 -1.25 20.98 -5.47
C ALA A 427 -0.68 19.92 -4.53
N THR A 428 -0.71 18.66 -4.96
CA THR A 428 -0.14 17.53 -4.21
C THR A 428 0.64 16.63 -5.14
N TYR A 429 1.87 16.34 -4.74
CA TYR A 429 2.73 15.31 -5.31
C TYR A 429 2.83 14.16 -4.30
N ASP A 430 2.35 12.97 -4.65
CA ASP A 430 2.49 11.74 -3.87
C ASP A 430 3.29 10.71 -4.69
N GLY A 431 4.58 10.59 -4.36
CA GLY A 431 5.50 9.61 -4.93
C GLY A 431 5.93 8.56 -3.91
N ARG A 432 5.13 8.33 -2.86
CA ARG A 432 5.41 7.31 -1.84
C ARG A 432 5.19 5.91 -2.39
N ASP A 433 5.93 4.95 -1.85
CA ASP A 433 5.77 3.53 -2.17
C ASP A 433 4.52 2.89 -1.53
N ASP A 434 4.17 3.32 -0.31
CA ASP A 434 2.97 2.88 0.41
C ASP A 434 2.29 4.07 1.12
N VAL A 435 0.96 4.08 1.16
CA VAL A 435 0.17 5.18 1.75
C VAL A 435 0.12 5.11 3.28
N LEU A 436 0.18 3.91 3.87
CA LEU A 436 0.01 3.63 5.30
C LEU A 436 1.35 3.41 6.03
N ASP A 437 2.33 2.79 5.37
CA ASP A 437 3.68 2.54 5.92
C ASP A 437 4.79 2.91 4.91
N PRO A 438 4.90 4.20 4.51
CA PRO A 438 5.87 4.63 3.51
C PRO A 438 7.31 4.38 3.96
N GLN A 439 8.10 3.75 3.08
CA GLN A 439 9.53 3.50 3.29
C GLN A 439 10.41 4.28 2.32
N LYS A 440 9.88 4.66 1.16
CA LYS A 440 10.58 5.40 0.12
C LYS A 440 9.68 6.45 -0.51
N GLY A 441 10.29 7.54 -0.97
CA GLY A 441 9.62 8.55 -1.78
C GLY A 441 9.24 9.80 -1.01
N VAL A 442 8.38 10.61 -1.61
CA VAL A 442 8.05 11.97 -1.15
C VAL A 442 6.56 12.20 -1.22
N LEU A 443 6.00 12.84 -0.19
CA LEU A 443 4.68 13.46 -0.21
C LEU A 443 4.86 14.97 -0.02
N ALA A 444 4.48 15.76 -1.01
CA ALA A 444 4.52 17.21 -0.96
C ALA A 444 3.13 17.79 -1.25
N SER A 445 2.69 18.72 -0.42
CA SER A 445 1.43 19.45 -0.59
C SER A 445 1.67 20.95 -0.44
N ALA A 446 1.13 21.72 -1.37
CA ALA A 446 1.14 23.17 -1.35
C ALA A 446 -0.29 23.69 -1.52
N SER A 447 -0.66 24.71 -0.75
CA SER A 447 -1.97 25.36 -0.81
C SER A 447 -1.78 26.87 -0.71
N VAL A 448 -2.55 27.62 -1.48
CA VAL A 448 -2.66 29.08 -1.34
C VAL A 448 -4.13 29.45 -1.44
N ALA A 449 -4.63 30.22 -0.47
CA ALA A 449 -6.00 30.66 -0.46
C ALA A 449 -6.11 32.14 -0.06
N PRO A 450 -6.54 33.05 -0.95
CA PRO A 450 -7.06 34.35 -0.53
C PRO A 450 -8.37 34.20 0.23
N TYR A 451 -8.49 34.90 1.35
CA TYR A 451 -9.66 35.02 2.21
C TYR A 451 -10.17 36.47 2.13
N TRP A 452 -11.47 36.62 1.93
CA TRP A 452 -12.17 37.90 1.98
C TRP A 452 -13.19 37.90 3.11
N GLY A 453 -13.07 38.85 4.02
CA GLY A 453 -14.02 39.04 5.12
C GLY A 453 -15.39 39.46 4.61
N THR A 454 -16.45 38.79 5.08
CA THR A 454 -17.84 39.11 4.74
C THR A 454 -18.64 39.69 5.90
N LEU A 455 -18.11 39.59 7.12
CA LEU A 455 -18.69 40.18 8.33
C LEU A 455 -17.74 41.26 8.88
N ALA A 456 -18.27 42.16 9.71
CA ALA A 456 -17.57 43.36 10.19
C ALA A 456 -16.25 43.10 10.95
N GLY A 457 -15.95 41.85 11.34
CA GLY A 457 -14.70 41.46 11.98
C GLY A 457 -13.69 40.70 11.11
N GLY A 458 -13.97 40.43 9.82
CA GLY A 458 -13.08 39.65 8.97
C GLY A 458 -12.07 40.50 8.20
N ALA A 459 -10.77 40.33 8.46
CA ALA A 459 -9.74 40.90 7.58
C ALA A 459 -9.56 40.09 6.28
N ASN A 460 -9.02 40.76 5.26
CA ASN A 460 -8.59 40.10 4.02
C ASN A 460 -7.14 39.65 4.18
N PHE A 461 -6.85 38.41 3.83
CA PHE A 461 -5.48 37.87 3.90
C PHE A 461 -5.29 36.73 2.90
N ILE A 462 -4.04 36.36 2.66
CA ILE A 462 -3.67 35.21 1.84
C ILE A 462 -3.04 34.17 2.75
N ARG A 463 -3.49 32.93 2.63
CA ARG A 463 -3.03 31.81 3.43
C ARG A 463 -2.21 30.82 2.59
N PRO A 464 -0.89 31.01 2.43
CA PRO A 464 -0.01 29.99 1.88
C PRO A 464 0.32 28.92 2.93
N GLU A 465 0.32 27.65 2.51
CA GLU A 465 0.69 26.49 3.31
C GLU A 465 1.55 25.54 2.48
N LEU A 466 2.60 24.99 3.09
CA LEU A 466 3.49 24.02 2.48
C LEU A 466 3.74 22.88 3.48
N SER A 467 3.70 21.64 2.99
CA SER A 467 4.10 20.45 3.74
C SER A 467 4.89 19.52 2.84
N LEU A 468 6.02 19.03 3.34
CA LEU A 468 6.90 18.09 2.66
C LEU A 468 7.26 16.96 3.62
N ALA A 469 6.94 15.73 3.25
CA ALA A 469 7.38 14.51 3.91
C ALA A 469 8.28 13.70 2.97
N HIS A 470 9.38 13.18 3.48
CA HIS A 470 10.36 12.41 2.73
C HIS A 470 10.72 11.15 3.51
N TYR A 471 10.83 10.04 2.77
CA TYR A 471 11.11 8.71 3.30
C TYR A 471 12.31 8.12 2.58
N LEU A 472 13.33 7.79 3.37
CA LEU A 472 14.57 7.20 2.88
C LEU A 472 14.83 5.88 3.59
N LYS A 473 14.68 4.76 2.87
CA LYS A 473 15.08 3.44 3.36
C LYS A 473 16.61 3.35 3.40
N LEU A 474 17.17 3.32 4.60
CA LEU A 474 18.60 3.26 4.85
C LEU A 474 19.14 1.83 4.80
N MET A 475 18.32 0.84 5.24
CA MET A 475 18.71 -0.57 5.28
C MET A 475 17.48 -1.47 5.04
N ASP A 476 17.69 -2.61 4.35
CA ASP A 476 16.65 -3.61 4.12
C ASP A 476 16.51 -4.62 5.27
N LYS A 477 17.63 -5.01 5.90
CA LYS A 477 17.67 -5.95 7.03
C LYS A 477 18.75 -5.53 8.06
N PRO A 478 18.37 -5.17 9.30
CA PRO A 478 17.00 -4.87 9.72
C PRO A 478 16.40 -3.72 8.90
N GLY A 479 15.07 -3.64 8.83
CA GLY A 479 14.41 -2.55 8.09
C GLY A 479 14.61 -1.23 8.80
N VAL A 480 15.32 -0.28 8.17
CA VAL A 480 15.58 1.05 8.73
C VAL A 480 15.13 2.12 7.75
N VAL A 481 14.25 3.01 8.19
CA VAL A 481 13.74 4.15 7.39
C VAL A 481 13.96 5.44 8.15
N LEU A 482 14.59 6.42 7.51
CA LEU A 482 14.60 7.81 7.96
C LEU A 482 13.38 8.52 7.36
N ALA A 483 12.47 8.98 8.21
CA ALA A 483 11.29 9.73 7.81
C ALA A 483 11.38 11.17 8.33
N THR A 484 11.22 12.14 7.46
CA THR A 484 11.31 13.57 7.81
C THR A 484 10.10 14.32 7.28
N ARG A 485 9.55 15.23 8.08
CA ARG A 485 8.50 16.17 7.65
C ARG A 485 8.88 17.60 7.99
N VAL A 486 8.59 18.52 7.09
CA VAL A 486 8.61 19.97 7.34
C VAL A 486 7.27 20.54 6.88
N SER A 487 6.65 21.37 7.71
CA SER A 487 5.38 22.04 7.39
C SER A 487 5.39 23.48 7.88
N GLY A 488 4.80 24.38 7.10
CA GLY A 488 4.66 25.79 7.49
C GLY A 488 3.51 26.49 6.79
N GLY A 489 3.10 27.62 7.35
CA GLY A 489 2.04 28.44 6.80
C GLY A 489 1.99 29.84 7.40
N ALA A 490 1.28 30.75 6.76
CA ALA A 490 1.15 32.14 7.19
C ALA A 490 -0.21 32.73 6.82
N ASN A 491 -0.69 33.71 7.58
CA ASN A 491 -1.85 34.54 7.25
C ASN A 491 -1.32 35.90 6.74
N ALA A 492 -0.78 35.92 5.51
CA ALA A 492 -0.11 37.08 4.95
C ALA A 492 -1.10 38.21 4.60
N GLY A 493 -0.79 39.45 4.99
CA GLY A 493 -1.62 40.62 4.68
C GLY A 493 -2.63 41.00 5.76
N ALA A 494 -2.72 40.25 6.87
CA ALA A 494 -3.46 40.64 8.07
C ALA A 494 -2.56 40.54 9.30
N GLU A 495 -2.83 41.39 10.30
CA GLU A 495 -2.26 41.20 11.63
C GLU A 495 -2.90 39.99 12.31
N ARG A 496 -2.19 39.35 13.25
CA ARG A 496 -2.68 38.15 13.94
C ARG A 496 -4.06 38.38 14.58
N ASP A 497 -4.25 39.53 15.22
CA ASP A 497 -5.46 39.82 16.01
C ASP A 497 -6.68 40.13 15.13
N ASP A 498 -6.46 40.48 13.85
CA ASP A 498 -7.51 40.65 12.84
C ASP A 498 -7.94 39.31 12.21
N VAL A 499 -7.16 38.24 12.44
CA VAL A 499 -7.51 36.89 12.03
C VAL A 499 -8.28 36.21 13.16
N SER A 500 -9.44 35.65 12.82
CA SER A 500 -10.25 34.86 13.74
C SER A 500 -9.41 33.75 14.41
N PRO A 501 -9.51 33.55 15.74
CA PRO A 501 -8.69 32.58 16.49
C PRO A 501 -8.63 31.17 15.92
N ASP A 502 -9.71 30.67 15.31
CA ASP A 502 -9.80 29.37 14.65
C ASP A 502 -9.05 29.27 13.31
N LEU A 503 -8.65 30.41 12.75
CA LEU A 503 -7.78 30.51 11.57
C LEU A 503 -6.36 30.96 11.92
N ARG A 504 -6.03 31.19 13.19
CA ARG A 504 -4.64 31.41 13.61
C ARG A 504 -3.85 30.12 13.55
N TYR A 505 -2.53 30.24 13.51
CA TYR A 505 -1.65 29.08 13.54
C TYR A 505 -1.22 28.75 14.97
N TYR A 506 -1.10 27.45 15.25
CA TYR A 506 -0.72 26.93 16.56
C TYR A 506 0.26 25.77 16.41
N ALA A 507 1.16 25.59 17.38
CA ALA A 507 2.11 24.49 17.41
C ALA A 507 2.09 23.75 18.77
N GLY A 508 2.55 22.50 18.77
CA GLY A 508 2.50 21.58 19.92
C GLY A 508 1.39 20.52 19.79
N GLY A 509 1.62 19.34 20.38
CA GLY A 509 0.75 18.17 20.28
C GLY A 509 1.20 17.15 19.24
N SER A 510 0.46 16.03 19.12
CA SER A 510 0.89 14.83 18.38
C SER A 510 1.15 15.01 16.88
N GLY A 511 0.51 16.01 16.27
CA GLY A 511 0.62 16.33 14.84
C GLY A 511 1.54 17.52 14.55
N SER A 512 2.26 18.02 15.55
CA SER A 512 3.10 19.21 15.45
C SER A 512 4.45 18.97 16.14
N ILE A 513 4.55 19.20 17.46
CA ILE A 513 5.77 19.04 18.24
C ILE A 513 5.44 18.14 19.43
N ARG A 514 5.70 16.83 19.31
CA ARG A 514 5.45 15.87 20.41
C ARG A 514 6.29 16.22 21.63
N GLY A 515 5.68 16.10 22.81
CA GLY A 515 6.29 16.45 24.11
C GLY A 515 5.80 17.79 24.65
N TYR A 516 5.32 18.69 23.79
CA TYR A 516 4.54 19.86 24.19
C TYR A 516 3.04 19.57 24.05
N SER A 517 2.23 20.10 24.96
CA SER A 517 0.78 19.93 24.90
C SER A 517 0.18 20.62 23.65
N TYR A 518 -0.95 20.12 23.19
CA TYR A 518 -1.73 20.68 22.08
C TYR A 518 -1.78 22.22 22.10
N GLN A 519 -1.31 22.82 21.00
CA GLN A 519 -1.31 24.28 20.75
C GLN A 519 -0.55 25.17 21.75
N SER A 520 0.29 24.59 22.62
CA SER A 520 0.98 25.35 23.68
C SER A 520 2.24 26.11 23.23
N VAL A 521 2.74 25.86 22.01
CA VAL A 521 4.00 26.45 21.50
C VAL A 521 3.70 27.64 20.59
N GLY A 522 4.25 28.80 20.95
CA GLY A 522 4.10 30.07 20.22
C GLY A 522 3.79 31.24 21.16
N PRO A 523 3.18 32.32 20.62
CA PRO A 523 2.80 33.49 21.41
C PRO A 523 1.82 33.12 22.53
N THR A 524 2.02 33.72 23.70
CA THR A 524 1.20 33.49 24.90
C THR A 524 0.82 34.80 25.57
N ARG A 525 -0.31 34.79 26.28
CA ARG A 525 -0.70 35.82 27.25
C ARG A 525 -0.65 35.19 28.64
N GLY A 526 0.35 35.56 29.44
CA GLY A 526 0.63 34.85 30.69
C GLY A 526 1.03 33.40 30.42
N LYS A 527 0.16 32.45 30.78
CA LYS A 527 0.37 31.00 30.53
C LYS A 527 -0.50 30.43 29.42
N THR A 528 -1.35 31.27 28.80
CA THR A 528 -2.36 30.82 27.83
C THR A 528 -1.87 31.07 26.41
N PRO A 529 -1.90 30.08 25.50
CA PRO A 529 -1.56 30.29 24.10
C PRO A 529 -2.60 31.19 23.41
N ILE A 530 -2.16 32.05 22.50
CA ILE A 530 -3.04 32.99 21.76
C ILE A 530 -2.97 32.84 20.23
N GLY A 531 -2.17 31.87 19.77
CA GLY A 531 -1.93 31.61 18.35
C GLY A 531 -0.97 32.59 17.71
N GLY A 532 -0.60 32.30 16.47
CA GLY A 532 0.33 33.08 15.66
C GLY A 532 -0.20 33.42 14.28
N GLY A 533 0.42 34.43 13.64
CA GLY A 533 0.20 34.78 12.25
C GLY A 533 0.91 33.84 11.27
N SER A 534 1.90 33.07 11.72
CA SER A 534 2.55 32.02 10.94
C SER A 534 3.02 30.85 11.82
N VAL A 535 3.41 29.74 11.19
CA VAL A 535 3.98 28.56 11.86
C VAL A 535 5.03 27.89 11.00
N LEU A 536 6.03 27.32 11.67
CA LEU A 536 6.99 26.40 11.08
C LEU A 536 7.16 25.20 12.02
N THR A 537 7.07 24.00 11.49
CA THR A 537 7.30 22.75 12.21
C THR A 537 8.15 21.79 11.38
N PHE A 538 8.92 20.96 12.06
CA PHE A 538 9.63 19.85 11.47
C PHE A 538 9.60 18.64 12.40
N SER A 539 9.73 17.45 11.82
CA SER A 539 9.78 16.19 12.55
C SER A 539 10.73 15.25 11.83
N THR A 540 11.55 14.53 12.60
CA THR A 540 12.47 13.51 12.13
C THR A 540 12.27 12.25 12.94
N GLU A 541 12.01 11.14 12.26
CA GLU A 541 11.85 9.81 12.85
C GLU A 541 12.84 8.83 12.24
N LEU A 542 13.47 8.00 13.08
CA LEU A 542 14.22 6.84 12.62
C LEU A 542 13.40 5.58 12.92
N ARG A 543 12.75 5.02 11.90
CA ARG A 543 11.84 3.88 12.03
C ARG A 543 12.62 2.57 11.90
N LEU A 544 12.76 1.84 13.00
CA LEU A 544 13.48 0.58 13.09
C LEU A 544 12.48 -0.58 13.16
N ARG A 545 12.49 -1.47 12.15
CA ARG A 545 11.68 -2.69 12.16
C ARG A 545 12.46 -3.82 12.81
N VAL A 546 12.17 -4.05 14.10
CA VAL A 546 12.87 -5.03 14.94
C VAL A 546 12.41 -6.45 14.61
N THR A 547 11.10 -6.62 14.40
CA THR A 547 10.48 -7.88 13.93
C THR A 547 9.45 -7.56 12.86
N GLU A 548 8.81 -8.58 12.28
CA GLU A 548 7.72 -8.37 11.33
C GLU A 548 6.52 -7.62 11.96
N LEU A 549 6.32 -7.80 13.27
CA LEU A 549 5.20 -7.25 14.04
C LEU A 549 5.54 -6.01 14.86
N VAL A 550 6.81 -5.79 15.22
CA VAL A 550 7.21 -4.75 16.17
C VAL A 550 8.29 -3.84 15.59
N GLY A 551 8.11 -2.55 15.75
CA GLY A 551 9.09 -1.51 15.42
C GLY A 551 9.31 -0.52 16.56
N ILE A 552 10.49 0.11 16.56
CA ILE A 552 10.91 1.15 17.50
C ILE A 552 11.23 2.42 16.71
N VAL A 553 10.81 3.57 17.22
CA VAL A 553 10.91 4.85 16.50
C VAL A 553 11.41 5.96 17.44
N PRO A 554 12.72 6.17 17.60
CA PRO A 554 13.20 7.42 18.17
C PRO A 554 12.87 8.58 17.22
N PHE A 555 12.47 9.72 17.79
CA PHE A 555 12.10 10.90 17.01
C PHE A 555 12.53 12.21 17.69
N LEU A 556 12.67 13.24 16.86
CA LEU A 556 12.91 14.62 17.23
C LEU A 556 11.94 15.51 16.44
N ASP A 557 11.10 16.23 17.15
CA ASP A 557 10.17 17.21 16.60
C ASP A 557 10.60 18.61 17.02
N GLY A 558 10.29 19.61 16.19
CA GLY A 558 10.59 21.00 16.51
C GLY A 558 9.75 22.00 15.74
N GLY A 559 9.70 23.22 16.23
CA GLY A 559 8.98 24.30 15.55
C GLY A 559 8.48 25.38 16.49
N THR A 560 7.71 26.31 15.94
CA THR A 560 6.93 27.28 16.70
C THR A 560 5.87 27.95 15.82
N ALA A 561 4.82 28.49 16.45
CA ALA A 561 4.03 29.56 15.87
C ALA A 561 4.70 30.92 16.15
N PHE A 562 4.56 31.88 15.25
CA PHE A 562 5.12 33.24 15.36
C PHE A 562 4.02 34.28 15.39
N THR A 563 4.23 35.42 16.06
CA THR A 563 3.23 36.49 16.10
C THR A 563 2.99 37.04 14.70
N SER A 564 4.06 37.34 13.97
CA SER A 564 4.01 37.89 12.61
C SER A 564 3.77 36.81 11.55
N ALA A 565 3.06 37.17 10.48
CA ALA A 565 2.86 36.30 9.32
C ALA A 565 4.13 36.17 8.45
N LEU A 566 4.98 37.19 8.44
CA LEU A 566 6.24 37.25 7.70
C LEU A 566 7.37 37.72 8.65
N PRO A 567 8.65 37.53 8.28
CA PRO A 567 9.77 38.04 9.06
C PRO A 567 9.65 39.54 9.41
N PRO A 568 10.18 39.98 10.56
CA PRO A 568 11.00 39.22 11.51
C PRO A 568 10.20 38.26 12.38
N TYR A 569 10.78 37.08 12.61
CA TYR A 569 10.21 36.05 13.48
C TYR A 569 10.62 36.29 14.94
N ASP A 570 9.65 36.29 15.85
CA ASP A 570 9.78 36.78 17.22
C ASP A 570 9.75 35.68 18.30
N GLN A 571 9.62 34.42 17.91
CA GLN A 571 9.48 33.27 18.83
C GLN A 571 10.65 32.30 18.68
N PRO A 572 11.16 31.72 19.77
CA PRO A 572 12.18 30.69 19.70
C PRO A 572 11.60 29.37 19.17
N ILE A 573 12.45 28.59 18.48
CA ILE A 573 12.10 27.23 18.09
C ILE A 573 12.14 26.33 19.34
N MET A 574 11.03 25.63 19.58
CA MET A 574 10.93 24.64 20.65
C MET A 574 11.18 23.24 20.09
N LEU A 575 11.81 22.37 20.88
CA LEU A 575 12.18 21.01 20.48
C LEU A 575 11.64 19.97 21.46
N GLY A 576 11.06 18.90 20.94
CA GLY A 576 10.61 17.75 21.71
C GLY A 576 11.22 16.47 21.17
N ALA A 577 11.60 15.56 22.06
CA ALA A 577 12.20 14.28 21.68
C ALA A 577 11.46 13.13 22.36
N GLY A 578 11.47 11.96 21.73
CA GLY A 578 10.75 10.83 22.27
C GLY A 578 11.08 9.50 21.61
N LEU A 579 10.37 8.49 22.09
CA LEU A 579 10.47 7.12 21.62
C LEU A 579 9.06 6.57 21.35
N GLY A 580 8.91 5.95 20.18
CA GLY A 580 7.68 5.31 19.74
C GLY A 580 7.82 3.80 19.64
N LEU A 581 6.77 3.09 20.02
CA LEU A 581 6.53 1.68 19.69
C LEU A 581 5.55 1.62 18.52
N ARG A 582 5.81 0.72 17.56
CA ARG A 582 4.92 0.42 16.44
C ARG A 582 4.54 -1.05 16.48
N ILE A 583 3.25 -1.34 16.43
CA ILE A 583 2.71 -2.70 16.28
C ILE A 583 2.08 -2.79 14.89
N PHE A 584 2.71 -3.54 13.99
CA PHE A 584 2.24 -3.66 12.61
C PHE A 584 1.04 -4.61 12.54
N THR A 585 -0.08 -4.11 12.03
CA THR A 585 -1.31 -4.89 11.85
C THR A 585 -1.76 -4.83 10.38
N PRO A 586 -2.65 -5.75 9.93
CA PRO A 586 -3.18 -5.72 8.56
C PRO A 586 -3.93 -4.43 8.18
N VAL A 587 -4.39 -3.65 9.18
CA VAL A 587 -5.12 -2.38 8.95
C VAL A 587 -4.22 -1.14 9.10
N GLY A 588 -2.92 -1.33 9.32
CA GLY A 588 -1.93 -0.28 9.54
C GLY A 588 -1.20 -0.42 10.89
N PRO A 589 -0.11 0.33 11.12
CA PRO A 589 0.63 0.28 12.37
C PRO A 589 -0.14 0.96 13.52
N VAL A 590 -0.23 0.32 14.67
CA VAL A 590 -0.64 0.97 15.92
C VAL A 590 0.57 1.64 16.54
N ARG A 591 0.43 2.92 16.90
CA ARG A 591 1.48 3.80 17.41
C ARG A 591 1.25 4.09 18.88
N ILE A 592 2.29 3.89 19.68
CA ILE A 592 2.36 4.30 21.08
C ILE A 592 3.63 5.14 21.24
N ASP A 593 3.49 6.45 21.41
CA ASP A 593 4.61 7.38 21.52
C ASP A 593 4.67 8.00 22.92
N VAL A 594 5.90 8.18 23.43
CA VAL A 594 6.19 8.98 24.64
C VAL A 594 7.20 10.05 24.26
N ALA A 595 6.92 11.30 24.62
CA ALA A 595 7.79 12.43 24.29
C ALA A 595 7.94 13.40 25.46
N THR A 596 9.07 14.10 25.51
CA THR A 596 9.40 15.12 26.51
C THR A 596 9.90 16.40 25.85
N PRO A 597 9.57 17.59 26.37
CA PRO A 597 10.12 18.84 25.86
C PRO A 597 11.59 18.98 26.26
N LEU A 598 12.46 19.31 25.31
CA LEU A 598 13.91 19.50 25.58
C LEU A 598 14.19 20.82 26.30
N ALA A 599 13.38 21.84 26.03
CA ALA A 599 13.41 23.14 26.71
C ALA A 599 12.06 23.38 27.40
N ARG A 600 11.90 22.77 28.57
CA ARG A 600 10.66 22.84 29.36
C ARG A 600 10.47 24.23 29.98
N ARG A 601 9.34 24.88 29.69
CA ARG A 601 8.91 26.11 30.38
C ARG A 601 8.23 25.74 31.70
N LYS A 602 8.73 26.32 32.79
CA LYS A 602 8.20 26.08 34.14
C LYS A 602 6.72 26.49 34.22
N ASP A 603 5.91 25.64 34.85
CA ASP A 603 4.47 25.83 35.09
C ASP A 603 3.59 26.01 33.84
N ILE A 604 4.12 25.68 32.65
CA ILE A 604 3.39 25.68 31.37
C ILE A 604 3.47 24.29 30.74
N ASP A 605 4.68 23.72 30.68
CA ASP A 605 4.92 22.45 30.00
C ASP A 605 4.95 21.28 30.99
N ASP A 606 4.27 20.19 30.61
CA ASP A 606 4.32 18.92 31.33
C ASP A 606 5.70 18.25 31.18
N ILE A 607 5.98 17.25 32.03
CA ILE A 607 7.24 16.50 31.98
C ILE A 607 7.29 15.59 30.75
N ALA A 608 6.17 14.98 30.40
CA ALA A 608 6.04 14.08 29.26
C ALA A 608 4.60 14.05 28.75
N GLN A 609 4.45 13.70 27.47
CA GLN A 609 3.17 13.47 26.81
C GLN A 609 3.12 12.04 26.28
N PHE A 610 1.93 11.45 26.27
CA PHE A 610 1.69 10.08 25.80
C PHE A 610 0.63 10.10 24.70
N TYR A 611 0.89 9.35 23.62
CA TYR A 611 0.02 9.30 22.45
C TYR A 611 -0.23 7.86 22.03
N CYS A 612 -1.50 7.52 21.80
CA CYS A 612 -1.91 6.23 21.23
C CYS A 612 -2.81 6.46 20.02
N SER A 613 -2.41 6.00 18.83
CA SER A 613 -3.18 6.18 17.60
C SER A 613 -2.93 5.06 16.57
N ILE A 614 -3.72 5.01 15.50
CA ILE A 614 -3.51 4.12 14.36
C ILE A 614 -2.88 4.93 13.21
N GLY A 615 -1.94 4.32 12.47
CA GLY A 615 -1.17 4.93 11.40
C GLY A 615 0.20 5.45 11.83
N GLN A 616 1.03 5.80 10.85
CA GLN A 616 2.26 6.56 11.09
C GLN A 616 1.94 8.02 11.46
N SER A 617 2.93 8.74 12.00
CA SER A 617 2.78 10.16 12.41
C SER A 617 2.53 11.11 11.23
N PHE A 618 3.08 10.76 10.07
CA PHE A 618 2.96 11.41 8.78
C PHE A 618 3.39 10.45 7.66
#